data_AF-A0A239LG44-F1
#
_entry.id   AF-A0A239LG44-F1
#
_cell.length_a   1.000
_cell.length_b   1.000
_cell.length_c   1.000
_cell.angle_alpha   90.00
_cell.angle_beta   90.00
_cell.angle_gamma   90.00
#
_symmetry.space_group_name_H-M   'P 1'
#
loop_
_entity.id
_entity.type
_entity.pdbx_description
1 polymer ?
#
loop_
_entity_poly.entity_id
_entity_poly.type
_entity_poly.pdbx_seq_one_letter_code
_entity_poly.pdbx_strand_id
1 'polypeptide(L)'
;MHLTLVPPLQEPKPRRQSAPTDAVTRAPDLGWVRRSLGWCDLLSRERSLTGSDQALVAFAIEWAPYGGADAESVFVKFGVQRTRFLHLLQAAMMPRPTEPRRFRGIKADLCRELLLAWQPAVRPTARPTA
;
A
#
# COMPACT_ATOMS: atom_id res chain seq x y z
N MET A 1 66.48 -29.05 4.08
CA MET A 1 65.27 -28.58 4.78
C MET A 1 64.49 -27.70 3.81
N HIS A 2 63.48 -28.24 3.11
CA HIS A 2 62.60 -27.47 2.23
C HIS A 2 61.19 -27.53 2.82
N LEU A 3 60.66 -26.38 3.22
CA LEU A 3 59.28 -26.25 3.68
C LEU A 3 58.41 -25.98 2.46
N THR A 4 57.62 -26.97 2.06
CA THR A 4 56.58 -26.83 1.05
C THR A 4 55.41 -26.09 1.67
N LEU A 5 55.09 -24.91 1.15
CA LEU A 5 53.93 -24.13 1.57
C LEU A 5 52.65 -24.82 1.08
N VAL A 6 51.85 -25.36 2.00
CA VAL A 6 50.52 -25.90 1.71
C VAL A 6 49.56 -24.73 1.45
N PRO A 7 48.82 -24.70 0.32
CA PRO A 7 47.82 -23.66 0.10
C PRO A 7 46.60 -23.87 1.02
N PRO A 8 45.94 -22.79 1.49
CA PRO A 8 44.79 -22.91 2.38
C PRO A 8 43.57 -23.52 1.65
N LEU A 9 42.87 -24.39 2.36
CA LEU A 9 41.61 -25.02 1.94
C LEU A 9 40.59 -23.94 1.57
N GLN A 10 40.10 -23.96 0.32
CA GLN A 10 38.98 -23.15 -0.12
C GLN A 10 37.71 -23.58 0.63
N GLU A 11 37.10 -22.64 1.35
CA GLU A 11 35.77 -22.84 1.93
C GLU A 11 34.74 -23.11 0.82
N PRO A 12 33.82 -24.07 1.01
CA PRO A 12 32.80 -24.37 0.02
C PRO A 12 31.86 -23.17 -0.13
N LYS A 13 31.97 -22.51 -1.28
CA LYS A 13 31.05 -21.48 -1.79
C LYS A 13 29.61 -21.96 -1.57
N PRO A 14 28.77 -21.24 -0.80
CA PRO A 14 27.38 -21.66 -0.63
C PRO A 14 26.73 -21.66 -2.00
N ARG A 15 26.31 -22.86 -2.43
CA ARG A 15 25.35 -23.04 -3.53
C ARG A 15 24.24 -22.03 -3.27
N ARG A 16 24.02 -21.12 -4.21
CA ARG A 16 22.78 -20.34 -4.29
C ARG A 16 21.65 -21.34 -4.47
N GLN A 17 21.18 -21.88 -3.35
CA GLN A 17 19.90 -22.53 -3.25
C GLN A 17 18.90 -21.39 -3.39
N SER A 18 18.25 -21.35 -4.56
CA SER A 18 17.08 -20.52 -4.81
C SER A 18 15.97 -21.01 -3.88
N ALA A 19 16.02 -20.58 -2.63
CA ALA A 19 14.91 -20.67 -1.70
C ALA A 19 13.76 -19.82 -2.28
N PRO A 20 12.50 -20.28 -2.14
CA PRO A 20 11.35 -19.56 -2.66
C PRO A 20 11.36 -18.18 -2.03
N THR A 21 11.19 -17.16 -2.86
CA THR A 21 11.08 -15.76 -2.48
C THR A 21 9.89 -15.62 -1.52
N ASP A 22 10.17 -15.82 -0.22
CA ASP A 22 9.33 -15.35 0.85
C ASP A 22 8.98 -13.91 0.55
N ALA A 23 7.69 -13.61 0.61
CA ALA A 23 7.13 -12.30 0.42
C ALA A 23 7.96 -11.29 1.23
N VAL A 24 8.83 -10.57 0.51
CA VAL A 24 9.54 -9.43 1.08
C VAL A 24 8.43 -8.49 1.51
N THR A 25 8.17 -8.45 2.83
CA THR A 25 7.40 -7.39 3.47
C THR A 25 8.07 -6.10 3.06
N ARG A 26 7.58 -5.51 1.96
CA ARG A 26 8.09 -4.27 1.40
C ARG A 26 7.91 -3.26 2.52
N ALA A 27 9.02 -2.69 2.99
CA ALA A 27 8.96 -1.72 4.08
C ALA A 27 7.91 -0.66 3.74
N PRO A 28 7.02 -0.30 4.68
CA PRO A 28 5.94 0.63 4.41
C PRO A 28 6.51 1.97 3.94
N ASP A 29 6.02 2.50 2.82
CA ASP A 29 6.47 3.78 2.26
C ASP A 29 5.89 4.94 3.08
N LEU A 30 6.52 5.23 4.21
CA LEU A 30 6.12 6.30 5.12
C LEU A 30 6.27 7.70 4.48
N GLY A 31 7.17 7.84 3.51
CA GLY A 31 7.35 9.08 2.77
C GLY A 31 6.13 9.40 1.91
N TRP A 32 5.59 8.38 1.23
CA TRP A 32 4.32 8.45 0.53
C TRP A 32 3.16 8.74 1.49
N VAL A 33 3.03 8.02 2.61
CA VAL A 33 1.94 8.24 3.59
C VAL A 33 1.89 9.69 4.04
N ARG A 34 3.03 10.25 4.47
CA ARG A 34 3.11 11.64 4.93
C ARG A 34 2.69 12.63 3.85
N ARG A 35 3.14 12.42 2.61
CA ARG A 35 2.77 13.27 1.47
C ARG A 35 1.27 13.19 1.17
N SER A 36 0.72 11.98 1.14
CA SER A 36 -0.69 11.71 0.87
C SER A 36 -1.60 12.29 1.94
N LEU A 37 -1.23 12.20 3.22
CA LEU A 37 -1.95 12.88 4.31
C LEU A 37 -1.90 14.40 4.15
N GLY A 38 -0.76 14.96 3.74
CA GLY A 38 -0.66 16.39 3.42
C GLY A 38 -1.62 16.82 2.30
N TRP A 39 -1.80 15.99 1.27
CA TRP A 39 -2.81 16.24 0.24
C TRP A 39 -4.24 16.14 0.76
N CYS A 40 -4.53 15.16 1.62
CA CYS A 40 -5.84 15.01 2.27
C CYS A 40 -6.20 16.28 3.07
N ASP A 41 -5.26 16.78 3.86
CA ASP A 41 -5.44 18.01 4.66
C ASP A 41 -5.63 19.24 3.78
N LEU A 42 -4.86 19.38 2.70
CA LEU A 42 -5.03 20.49 1.75
C LEU A 42 -6.41 20.44 1.09
N LEU A 43 -6.84 19.27 0.61
CA LEU A 43 -8.15 19.11 -0.03
C LEU A 43 -9.30 19.41 0.95
N SER A 44 -9.16 19.04 2.22
CA SER A 44 -10.13 19.39 3.27
C SER A 44 -10.19 20.91 3.52
N ARG A 45 -9.04 21.58 3.65
CA ARG A 45 -8.95 23.05 3.83
C ARG A 45 -9.59 23.81 2.67
N GLU A 46 -9.44 23.31 1.46
CA GLU A 46 -10.02 23.87 0.23
C GLU A 46 -11.48 23.44 0.02
N ARG A 47 -12.11 22.77 1.00
CA ARG A 47 -13.51 22.27 0.95
C ARG A 47 -13.79 21.32 -0.21
N SER A 48 -12.74 20.71 -0.74
CA SER A 48 -12.78 19.68 -1.78
C SER A 48 -13.15 18.31 -1.20
N LEU A 49 -12.90 18.10 0.10
CA LEU A 49 -13.39 16.95 0.87
C LEU A 49 -14.30 17.44 2.00
N THR A 50 -15.38 16.71 2.27
CA THR A 50 -16.15 16.89 3.51
C THR A 50 -15.41 16.26 4.70
N GLY A 51 -15.81 16.55 5.94
CA GLY A 51 -15.19 15.94 7.12
C GLY A 51 -15.27 14.40 7.13
N SER A 52 -16.41 13.85 6.70
CA SER A 52 -16.59 12.41 6.54
C SER A 52 -15.71 11.83 5.42
N ASP A 53 -15.60 12.53 4.29
CA ASP A 53 -14.72 12.13 3.19
C ASP A 53 -13.24 12.17 3.59
N GLN A 54 -12.83 13.20 4.33
CA GLN A 54 -11.47 13.32 4.85
C GLN A 54 -11.13 12.13 5.77
N ALA A 55 -12.05 11.75 6.66
CA ALA A 55 -11.85 10.60 7.55
C ALA A 55 -11.71 9.28 6.79
N LEU A 56 -12.51 9.07 5.72
CA LEU A 56 -12.39 7.91 4.82
C LEU A 56 -11.03 7.89 4.13
N VAL A 57 -10.63 9.02 3.53
CA VAL A 57 -9.38 9.13 2.76
C VAL A 57 -8.15 8.99 3.67
N ALA A 58 -8.13 9.64 4.82
CA ALA A 58 -7.02 9.55 5.77
C ALA A 58 -6.80 8.11 6.26
N PHE A 59 -7.90 7.42 6.63
CA PHE A 59 -7.82 6.02 7.00
C PHE A 59 -7.34 5.14 5.84
N ALA A 60 -7.78 5.42 4.62
CA ALA A 60 -7.31 4.70 3.44
C ALA A 60 -5.79 4.83 3.26
N ILE A 61 -5.26 6.03 3.47
CA ILE A 61 -3.83 6.34 3.36
C ILE A 61 -3.01 5.64 4.45
N GLU A 62 -3.47 5.68 5.70
CA GLU A 62 -2.79 5.05 6.84
C GLU A 62 -2.61 3.54 6.65
N TRP A 63 -3.60 2.87 6.06
CA TRP A 63 -3.59 1.42 5.90
C TRP A 63 -3.06 0.93 4.55
N ALA A 64 -2.91 1.82 3.56
CA ALA A 64 -2.41 1.46 2.23
C ALA A 64 -1.06 0.72 2.24
N PRO A 65 -0.05 1.10 3.04
CA PRO A 65 1.23 0.38 3.09
C PRO A 65 1.12 -1.08 3.54
N TYR A 66 0.03 -1.44 4.21
CA TYR A 66 -0.23 -2.78 4.74
C TYR A 66 -1.19 -3.58 3.87
N GLY A 67 -1.54 -3.10 2.67
CA GLY A 67 -2.55 -3.74 1.81
C GLY A 67 -4.00 -3.31 2.09
N GLY A 68 -4.19 -2.24 2.87
CA GLY A 68 -5.49 -1.77 3.33
C GLY A 68 -6.00 -2.50 4.58
N ALA A 69 -6.92 -1.87 5.31
CA ALA A 69 -7.45 -2.38 6.57
C ALA A 69 -8.32 -3.62 6.36
N ASP A 70 -8.26 -4.59 7.27
CA ASP A 70 -9.16 -5.75 7.24
C ASP A 70 -10.64 -5.35 7.36
N ALA A 71 -11.53 -6.29 7.04
CA ALA A 71 -12.96 -6.03 7.02
C ALA A 71 -13.51 -5.62 8.40
N GLU A 72 -12.94 -6.14 9.48
CA GLU A 72 -13.34 -5.85 10.85
C GLU A 72 -13.01 -4.41 11.22
N SER A 73 -11.78 -3.96 10.97
CA SER A 73 -11.31 -2.60 11.23
C SER A 73 -12.12 -1.57 10.44
N VAL A 74 -12.44 -1.86 9.18
CA VAL A 74 -13.34 -1.01 8.36
C VAL A 74 -14.74 -0.96 8.98
N PHE A 75 -15.28 -2.10 9.39
CA PHE A 75 -16.63 -2.18 9.96
C PHE A 75 -16.72 -1.46 11.31
N VAL A 76 -15.74 -1.63 12.20
CA VAL A 76 -15.69 -0.94 13.50
C VAL A 76 -15.62 0.57 13.32
N LYS A 77 -14.81 1.07 12.37
CA LYS A 77 -14.62 2.51 12.19
C LYS A 77 -15.75 3.19 11.41
N PHE A 78 -16.31 2.53 10.40
CA PHE A 78 -17.26 3.16 9.46
C PHE A 78 -18.63 2.48 9.37
N GLY A 79 -18.83 1.33 10.04
CA GLY A 79 -20.08 0.58 10.00
C GLY A 79 -20.41 -0.04 8.64
N VAL A 80 -19.43 -0.18 7.75
CA VAL A 80 -19.62 -0.68 6.38
C VAL A 80 -18.67 -1.83 6.05
N GLN A 81 -19.04 -2.64 5.06
CA GLN A 81 -18.15 -3.66 4.52
C GLN A 81 -16.99 -3.03 3.73
N ARG A 82 -15.84 -3.73 3.65
CA ARG A 82 -14.65 -3.28 2.89
C ARG A 82 -14.96 -2.89 1.44
N THR A 83 -15.82 -3.66 0.75
CA THR A 83 -16.25 -3.34 -0.62
C THR A 83 -17.03 -2.03 -0.69
N ARG A 84 -17.97 -1.81 0.24
CA ARG A 84 -18.71 -0.55 0.33
C ARG A 84 -17.81 0.62 0.71
N PHE A 85 -16.84 0.42 1.59
CA PHE A 85 -15.83 1.42 1.93
C PHE A 85 -15.05 1.87 0.69
N LEU A 86 -14.60 0.95 -0.16
CA LEU A 86 -13.89 1.31 -1.40
C LEU A 86 -14.75 2.12 -2.37
N HIS A 87 -16.04 1.81 -2.48
CA HIS A 87 -16.97 2.64 -3.26
C HIS A 87 -17.13 4.05 -2.68
N LEU A 88 -17.23 4.17 -1.36
CA LEU A 88 -17.31 5.48 -0.69
C LEU A 88 -16.00 6.27 -0.87
N LEU A 89 -14.84 5.61 -0.77
CA LEU A 89 -13.54 6.20 -1.02
C LEU A 89 -13.44 6.72 -2.46
N GLN A 90 -13.85 5.92 -3.44
CA GLN A 90 -13.86 6.34 -4.84
C GLN A 90 -14.80 7.53 -5.07
N ALA A 91 -15.99 7.52 -4.46
CA ALA A 91 -16.94 8.63 -4.54
C ALA A 91 -16.41 9.92 -3.89
N ALA A 92 -15.76 9.82 -2.73
CA ALA A 92 -15.10 10.94 -2.04
C ALA A 92 -14.00 11.59 -2.90
N MET A 93 -13.28 10.76 -3.65
CA MET A 93 -12.22 11.21 -4.56
C MET A 93 -12.71 11.65 -5.94
N MET A 94 -13.99 11.54 -6.25
CA MET A 94 -14.50 12.07 -7.52
C MET A 94 -14.31 13.60 -7.56
N PRO A 95 -13.63 14.13 -8.59
CA PRO A 95 -13.44 15.56 -8.71
C PRO A 95 -14.77 16.26 -9.01
N ARG A 96 -15.02 17.39 -8.34
CA ARG A 96 -16.21 18.19 -8.58
C ARG A 96 -16.02 19.12 -9.79
N PRO A 97 -17.07 19.44 -10.57
CA PRO A 97 -16.95 20.32 -11.74
C PRO A 97 -16.46 21.73 -11.42
N THR A 98 -16.65 22.18 -10.17
CA THR A 98 -16.21 23.49 -9.67
C THR A 98 -14.78 23.49 -9.11
N GLU A 99 -14.13 22.33 -8.99
CA GLU A 99 -12.78 22.25 -8.44
C GLU A 99 -11.72 22.69 -9.45
N PRO A 100 -10.66 23.40 -9.00
CA PRO A 100 -9.48 23.70 -9.79
C PRO A 100 -8.87 22.46 -10.44
N ARG A 101 -8.44 22.57 -11.70
CA ARG A 101 -7.86 21.44 -12.47
C ARG A 101 -6.73 20.71 -11.73
N ARG A 102 -5.89 21.45 -10.99
CA ARG A 102 -4.80 20.87 -10.18
C ARG A 102 -5.30 19.85 -9.15
N PHE A 103 -6.43 20.11 -8.48
CA PHE A 103 -6.97 19.21 -7.46
C PHE A 103 -7.60 17.97 -8.09
N ARG A 104 -8.10 18.06 -9.32
CA ARG A 104 -8.63 16.91 -10.05
C ARG A 104 -7.55 15.88 -10.35
N GLY A 105 -6.38 16.34 -10.79
CA GLY A 105 -5.22 15.48 -11.04
C GLY A 105 -4.79 14.77 -9.76
N ILE A 106 -4.58 15.54 -8.69
CA ILE A 106 -4.17 15.02 -7.38
C ILE A 106 -5.18 13.99 -6.85
N LYS A 107 -6.49 14.29 -6.89
CA LYS A 107 -7.55 13.36 -6.46
C LYS A 107 -7.55 12.08 -7.27
N ALA A 108 -7.43 12.18 -8.60
CA ALA A 108 -7.44 11.02 -9.48
C ALA A 108 -6.23 10.11 -9.25
N ASP A 109 -5.03 10.70 -9.11
CA ASP A 109 -3.79 9.97 -8.86
C ASP A 109 -3.82 9.29 -7.48
N LEU A 110 -4.17 10.05 -6.43
CA LEU A 110 -4.28 9.52 -5.08
C LEU A 110 -5.33 8.41 -4.97
N CYS A 111 -6.49 8.57 -5.62
CA CYS A 111 -7.53 7.55 -5.66
C CYS A 111 -7.03 6.25 -6.30
N ARG A 112 -6.34 6.37 -7.45
CA ARG A 112 -5.77 5.22 -8.15
C ARG A 112 -4.76 4.48 -7.27
N GLU A 113 -3.83 5.21 -6.66
CA GLU A 113 -2.82 4.63 -5.77
C GLU A 113 -3.45 3.92 -4.58
N LEU A 114 -4.46 4.53 -3.95
CA LEU A 114 -5.20 3.91 -2.85
C LEU A 114 -5.94 2.65 -3.27
N LEU A 115 -6.67 2.68 -4.39
CA LEU A 115 -7.39 1.50 -4.87
C LEU A 115 -6.45 0.35 -5.23
N LEU A 116 -5.26 0.64 -5.76
CA LEU A 116 -4.22 -0.36 -6.03
C LEU A 116 -3.66 -0.94 -4.73
N ALA A 117 -3.34 -0.10 -3.75
CA ALA A 117 -2.80 -0.54 -2.46
C ALA A 117 -3.82 -1.37 -1.65
N TRP A 118 -5.11 -1.15 -1.87
CA TRP A 118 -6.19 -1.86 -1.19
C TRP A 118 -6.65 -3.13 -1.91
N GLN A 119 -6.00 -3.54 -3.00
CA GLN A 119 -6.32 -4.81 -3.65
C GLN A 119 -5.86 -5.99 -2.77
N PRO A 120 -6.66 -7.06 -2.67
CA PRO A 120 -6.20 -8.27 -2.00
C PRO A 120 -4.94 -8.75 -2.71
N ALA A 121 -3.86 -8.98 -1.98
CA ALA A 121 -2.72 -9.70 -2.51
C ALA A 121 -3.26 -11.03 -3.03
N VAL A 122 -3.17 -11.26 -4.35
CA VAL A 122 -3.55 -12.55 -4.94
C VAL A 122 -2.63 -13.58 -4.29
N ARG A 123 -3.15 -14.30 -3.30
CA ARG A 123 -2.45 -15.45 -2.72
C ARG A 123 -2.27 -16.42 -3.89
N PRO A 124 -1.03 -16.77 -4.28
CA PRO A 124 -0.85 -17.86 -5.22
C PRO A 124 -1.43 -19.09 -4.52
N THR A 125 -2.60 -19.53 -4.94
CA THR A 125 -3.18 -20.79 -4.47
C THR A 125 -2.18 -21.87 -4.81
N ALA A 126 -1.48 -22.39 -3.79
CA ALA A 126 -0.63 -23.54 -3.95
C ALA A 126 -1.46 -24.62 -4.66
N ARG A 127 -0.99 -25.04 -5.85
CA ARG A 127 -1.67 -26.09 -6.64
C ARG A 127 -1.85 -27.31 -5.74
N PRO A 128 -3.02 -27.97 -5.75
CA PRO A 128 -3.11 -29.29 -5.17
C PRO A 128 -2.20 -30.20 -6.01
N THR A 129 -1.16 -30.73 -5.37
CA THR A 129 -0.40 -31.87 -5.87
C THR A 129 -1.37 -33.03 -6.04
N ALA A 130 -1.64 -33.40 -7.29
CA ALA A 130 -2.22 -34.68 -7.65
C ALA A 130 -1.15 -35.76 -7.66
#